data_AF-A0A2E4Y9Z3-F1
#
_entry.id   AF-A0A2E4Y9Z3-F1
#
_cell.length_a   1.000
_cell.length_b   1.000
_cell.length_c   1.000
_cell.angle_alpha   90.00
_cell.angle_beta   90.00
_cell.angle_gamma   90.00
#
_symmetry.space_group_name_H-M   'P 1'
#
loop_
_entity.id
_entity.type
_entity.pdbx_description
1 polymer ?
#
loop_
_entity_poly.entity_id
_entity_poly.type
_entity_poly.pdbx_seq_one_letter_code
_entity_poly.pdbx_strand_id
1 'polypeptide(L)'
;MDIMKPKTWFKSEEETARDQARLIKDEKERDIALAGVDLKYGHITNNDHDKKVATLKGEPWVKVLKMELELNKPGSGFFEIDFNEDFVEYLADNGYEGKDNDAIVDSWFNDLCKNIVMEGLEDEEGTTKTADTKSKDGVIIQRLKTGDDTAEYS
;
A
#
# COMPACT_ATOMS: atom_id res chain seq x y z
N MET A 1 34.78 -34.15 -7.75
CA MET A 1 34.08 -34.07 -9.05
C MET A 1 33.36 -32.75 -9.07
N ASP A 2 33.98 -31.75 -9.69
CA ASP A 2 33.42 -30.42 -9.83
C ASP A 2 32.74 -30.37 -11.20
N ILE A 3 31.41 -30.35 -11.18
CA ILE A 3 30.57 -30.43 -12.37
C ILE A 3 30.48 -29.02 -12.93
N MET A 4 31.53 -28.58 -13.63
CA MET A 4 31.50 -27.31 -14.37
C MET A 4 30.36 -27.36 -15.39
N LYS A 5 29.31 -26.58 -15.13
CA LYS A 5 28.22 -26.36 -16.10
C LYS A 5 28.83 -25.77 -17.38
N PRO A 6 28.46 -26.25 -18.58
CA PRO A 6 29.03 -25.76 -19.83
C PRO A 6 28.74 -24.26 -19.99
N LYS A 7 29.78 -23.48 -20.33
CA LYS A 7 29.63 -22.07 -20.70
C LYS A 7 28.78 -21.99 -21.96
N THR A 8 27.53 -21.54 -21.83
CA THR A 8 26.69 -21.21 -22.97
C THR A 8 27.26 -19.99 -23.67
N TRP A 9 27.54 -20.10 -24.97
CA TRP A 9 28.03 -19.01 -25.84
C TRP A 9 26.95 -17.97 -26.17
N PHE A 10 25.69 -18.26 -25.84
CA PHE A 10 24.54 -17.40 -26.12
C PHE A 10 24.13 -16.63 -24.86
N LYS A 11 23.89 -15.32 -25.02
CA LYS A 11 23.30 -14.48 -23.97
C LYS A 11 21.94 -15.04 -23.55
N SER A 12 21.63 -14.96 -22.27
CA SER A 12 20.28 -15.31 -21.81
C SER A 12 19.26 -14.31 -22.34
N GLU A 13 17.98 -14.70 -22.36
CA GLU A 13 16.89 -13.77 -22.71
C GLU A 13 16.85 -12.58 -21.76
N GLU A 14 17.13 -12.82 -20.46
CA GLU A 14 17.23 -11.76 -19.46
C GLU A 14 18.38 -10.79 -19.75
N GLU A 15 19.58 -11.32 -20.03
CA GLU A 15 20.75 -10.50 -20.34
C GLU A 15 20.51 -9.64 -21.58
N THR A 16 19.87 -10.23 -22.60
CA THR A 16 19.46 -9.51 -23.81
C THR A 16 18.46 -8.40 -23.50
N ALA A 17 17.44 -8.67 -22.67
CA ALA A 17 16.45 -7.67 -22.27
C ALA A 17 17.07 -6.51 -21.48
N ARG A 18 17.99 -6.81 -20.54
CA ARG A 18 18.74 -5.79 -19.80
C ARG A 18 19.62 -4.95 -20.72
N ASP A 19 20.26 -5.57 -21.71
CA ASP A 19 21.05 -4.84 -22.70
C ASP A 19 20.18 -3.91 -23.56
N GLN A 20 18.99 -4.36 -23.99
CA GLN A 20 18.05 -3.49 -24.69
C GLN A 20 17.60 -2.31 -23.81
N ALA A 21 17.28 -2.55 -22.54
CA ALA A 21 16.93 -1.48 -21.61
C ALA A 21 18.07 -0.45 -21.46
N ARG A 22 19.33 -0.90 -21.36
CA ARG A 22 20.51 -0.02 -21.27
C ARG A 22 20.73 0.87 -22.49
N LEU A 23 20.17 0.52 -23.65
CA LEU A 23 20.25 1.37 -24.86
C LEU A 23 19.31 2.59 -24.78
N ILE A 24 18.37 2.62 -23.83
CA ILE A 24 17.47 3.75 -23.62
C ILE A 24 18.31 4.94 -23.13
N LYS A 25 18.23 6.04 -23.89
CA LYS A 25 18.99 7.28 -23.62
C LYS A 25 18.52 7.98 -22.37
N ASP A 26 17.21 8.11 -22.22
CA ASP A 26 16.61 8.72 -21.06
C ASP A 26 16.85 7.84 -19.83
N GLU A 27 17.35 8.44 -18.76
CA GLU A 27 17.74 7.73 -17.55
C GLU A 27 16.55 7.14 -16.81
N LYS A 28 15.47 7.91 -16.69
CA LYS A 28 14.26 7.49 -16.01
C LYS A 28 13.58 6.35 -16.76
N GLU A 29 13.41 6.49 -18.08
CA GLU A 29 12.84 5.42 -18.92
C GLU A 29 13.71 4.16 -18.94
N ARG A 30 15.04 4.31 -18.92
CA ARG A 30 15.96 3.17 -18.79
C ARG A 30 15.76 2.42 -17.49
N ASP A 31 15.68 3.14 -16.36
CA ASP A 31 15.56 2.52 -15.05
C ASP A 31 14.17 1.89 -14.83
N ILE A 32 13.12 2.50 -15.41
CA ILE A 32 11.78 1.89 -15.49
C ILE A 32 11.85 0.59 -16.31
N ALA A 33 12.50 0.61 -17.47
CA ALA A 33 12.64 -0.60 -18.30
C ALA A 33 13.44 -1.70 -17.58
N LEU A 34 14.51 -1.33 -16.86
CA LEU A 34 15.28 -2.28 -16.04
C LEU A 34 14.42 -2.86 -14.91
N ALA A 35 13.60 -2.05 -14.23
CA ALA A 35 12.67 -2.54 -13.23
C ALA A 35 11.65 -3.52 -13.84
N GLY A 36 11.14 -3.25 -15.04
CA GLY A 36 10.24 -4.16 -15.76
C GLY A 36 10.90 -5.50 -16.10
N VAL A 37 12.20 -5.48 -16.43
CA VAL A 37 12.99 -6.72 -16.60
C VAL A 37 13.14 -7.45 -15.27
N ASP A 38 13.49 -6.75 -14.20
CA ASP A 38 13.61 -7.33 -12.85
C ASP A 38 12.31 -8.02 -12.42
N LEU A 39 11.16 -7.39 -12.68
CA LEU A 39 9.84 -7.96 -12.39
C LEU A 39 9.57 -9.21 -13.24
N LYS A 40 9.81 -9.14 -14.56
CA LYS A 40 9.56 -10.24 -15.49
C LYS A 40 10.31 -11.52 -15.11
N TYR A 41 11.53 -11.38 -14.59
CA TYR A 41 12.38 -12.51 -14.21
C TYR A 41 12.31 -12.84 -12.70
N GLY A 42 11.42 -12.19 -11.95
CA GLY A 42 11.13 -12.52 -10.54
C GLY A 42 12.17 -12.04 -9.54
N HIS A 43 12.96 -11.02 -9.90
CA HIS A 43 13.95 -10.42 -8.99
C HIS A 43 13.32 -9.43 -8.01
N ILE A 44 12.14 -8.89 -8.35
CA ILE A 44 11.36 -7.98 -7.52
C ILE A 44 9.88 -8.36 -7.56
N THR A 45 9.11 -7.95 -6.54
CA THR A 45 7.66 -8.13 -6.53
C THR A 45 6.95 -7.06 -7.36
N ASN A 46 5.66 -7.24 -7.63
CA ASN A 46 4.83 -6.19 -8.25
C ASN A 46 4.82 -4.91 -7.40
N ASN A 47 4.79 -5.03 -6.07
CA ASN A 47 4.77 -3.87 -5.18
C ASN A 47 6.08 -3.07 -5.28
N ASP A 48 7.21 -3.76 -5.28
CA ASP A 48 8.53 -3.15 -5.44
C ASP A 48 8.66 -2.45 -6.79
N HIS A 49 8.15 -3.08 -7.85
CA HIS A 49 8.12 -2.51 -9.18
C HIS A 49 7.27 -1.23 -9.23
N ASP A 50 6.03 -1.29 -8.73
CA ASP A 50 5.11 -0.15 -8.75
C ASP A 50 5.68 1.03 -7.96
N LYS A 51 6.22 0.76 -6.77
CA LYS A 51 6.90 1.76 -5.93
C LYS A 51 8.09 2.39 -6.66
N LYS A 52 8.95 1.56 -7.28
CA LYS A 52 10.13 2.03 -8.02
C LYS A 52 9.74 2.89 -9.22
N VAL A 53 8.72 2.50 -9.97
CA VAL A 53 8.22 3.29 -11.11
C VAL A 53 7.64 4.62 -10.65
N ALA A 54 6.85 4.63 -9.57
CA ALA A 54 6.31 5.87 -9.01
C ALA A 54 7.41 6.81 -8.50
N THR A 55 8.41 6.25 -7.80
CA THR A 55 9.58 7.01 -7.32
C THR A 55 10.38 7.60 -8.47
N LEU A 56 10.66 6.82 -9.52
CA LEU A 56 11.30 7.34 -10.74
C LEU A 56 10.45 8.42 -11.41
N LYS A 57 9.13 8.38 -11.21
CA LYS A 57 8.20 9.40 -11.71
C LYS A 57 8.09 10.66 -10.88
N GLY A 58 8.56 10.65 -9.64
CA GLY A 58 8.28 11.71 -8.67
C GLY A 58 6.80 11.74 -8.29
N GLU A 59 6.15 10.56 -8.29
CA GLU A 59 4.74 10.41 -7.97
C GLU A 59 4.61 9.81 -6.57
N PRO A 60 3.76 10.37 -5.70
CA PRO A 60 3.52 9.82 -4.37
C PRO A 60 2.89 8.43 -4.49
N TRP A 61 3.45 7.45 -3.77
CA TRP A 61 3.00 6.07 -3.77
C TRP A 61 2.91 5.52 -2.35
N VAL A 62 1.80 4.86 -2.06
CA VAL A 62 1.54 4.17 -0.79
C VAL A 62 0.70 2.93 -1.05
N LYS A 63 0.98 1.84 -0.32
CA LYS A 63 0.24 0.59 -0.42
C LYS A 63 0.18 -0.14 0.91
N VAL A 64 -0.97 -0.68 1.25
CA VAL A 64 -1.12 -1.64 2.35
C VAL A 64 -0.58 -2.99 1.89
N LEU A 65 0.50 -3.46 2.50
CA LEU A 65 1.10 -4.77 2.25
C LEU A 65 0.32 -5.88 2.94
N LYS A 66 -0.11 -5.64 4.18
CA LYS A 66 -0.77 -6.65 5.01
C LYS A 66 -1.74 -6.00 5.99
N MET A 67 -2.82 -6.75 6.28
CA MET A 67 -3.73 -6.47 7.37
C MET A 67 -3.90 -7.75 8.17
N GLU A 68 -3.66 -7.67 9.48
CA GLU A 68 -3.94 -8.75 10.41
C GLU A 68 -4.90 -8.27 11.50
N LEU A 69 -5.84 -9.13 11.86
CA LEU A 69 -6.77 -8.90 12.95
C LEU A 69 -6.40 -9.82 14.12
N GLU A 70 -6.46 -9.31 15.34
CA GLU A 70 -6.33 -10.14 16.53
C GLU A 70 -7.57 -11.03 16.66
N LEU A 71 -7.39 -12.35 16.58
CA LEU A 71 -8.49 -13.33 16.65
C LEU A 71 -9.36 -13.20 17.91
N ASN A 72 -8.73 -12.83 19.03
CA ASN A 72 -9.40 -12.69 20.32
C ASN A 72 -9.97 -11.28 20.54
N LYS A 73 -9.62 -10.32 19.68
CA LYS A 73 -10.02 -8.91 19.75
C LYS A 73 -10.18 -8.39 18.32
N PRO A 74 -11.28 -8.73 17.63
CA PRO A 74 -11.44 -8.38 16.21
C PRO A 74 -11.49 -6.87 15.92
N GLY A 75 -11.66 -6.03 16.95
CA GLY A 75 -11.52 -4.57 16.85
C GLY A 75 -10.08 -4.07 16.98
N SER A 76 -9.11 -4.96 17.13
CA SER A 76 -7.68 -4.67 17.22
C SER A 76 -6.95 -5.44 16.13
N GLY A 77 -6.05 -4.75 15.44
CA GLY A 77 -5.28 -5.31 14.35
C GLY A 77 -4.12 -4.39 14.01
N PHE A 78 -3.28 -4.82 13.07
CA PHE A 78 -2.22 -3.99 12.53
C PHE A 78 -2.25 -3.99 11.01
N PHE A 79 -1.85 -2.84 10.47
CA PHE A 79 -1.61 -2.66 9.05
C PHE A 79 -0.10 -2.56 8.84
N GLU A 80 0.38 -3.25 7.81
CA GLU A 80 1.72 -3.05 7.28
C GLU A 80 1.57 -2.22 6.01
N ILE A 81 2.21 -1.06 5.99
CA ILE A 81 2.13 -0.09 4.89
C ILE A 81 3.53 0.11 4.35
N ASP A 82 3.63 0.21 3.03
CA ASP A 82 4.83 0.64 2.34
C ASP A 82 4.53 1.91 1.55
N PHE A 83 5.52 2.79 1.44
CA PHE A 83 5.40 4.10 0.81
C PHE A 83 6.75 4.59 0.27
N ASN A 84 6.73 5.52 -0.69
CA ASN A 84 7.94 6.19 -1.17
C ASN A 84 8.16 7.56 -0.52
N GLU A 85 9.32 8.16 -0.76
CA GLU A 85 9.69 9.47 -0.20
C GLU A 85 8.78 10.59 -0.73
N ASP A 86 8.39 10.54 -2.01
CA ASP A 86 7.48 11.52 -2.61
C ASP A 86 6.11 11.57 -1.89
N PHE A 87 5.64 10.44 -1.37
CA PHE A 87 4.42 10.39 -0.56
C PHE A 87 4.61 11.09 0.79
N VAL A 88 5.76 10.92 1.43
CA VAL A 88 6.06 11.58 2.71
C VAL A 88 6.21 13.08 2.50
N GLU A 89 6.88 13.52 1.44
CA GLU A 89 6.99 14.94 1.07
C GLU A 89 5.60 15.54 0.80
N TYR A 90 4.76 14.84 0.04
CA TYR A 90 3.37 15.23 -0.17
C TYR A 90 2.61 15.40 1.16
N LEU A 91 2.78 14.50 2.13
CA LEU A 91 2.13 14.63 3.44
C LEU A 91 2.67 15.81 4.24
N ALA A 92 3.99 16.03 4.23
CA ALA A 92 4.63 17.14 4.91
C ALA A 92 4.15 18.50 4.35
N ASP A 93 4.06 18.62 3.03
CA ASP A 93 3.53 19.81 2.35
C ASP A 93 2.06 20.10 2.70
N ASN A 94 1.31 19.07 3.11
CA ASN A 94 -0.08 19.18 3.54
C ASN A 94 -0.23 19.29 5.08
N GLY A 95 0.86 19.51 5.81
CA GLY A 95 0.85 19.83 7.24
C GLY A 95 0.93 18.63 8.18
N TYR A 96 1.28 17.44 7.68
CA TYR A 96 1.62 16.32 8.54
C TYR A 96 3.07 16.41 9.00
N GLU A 97 3.29 16.43 10.31
CA GLU A 97 4.62 16.52 10.92
C GLU A 97 4.95 15.26 11.72
N GLY A 98 6.23 14.90 11.75
CA GLY A 98 6.72 13.73 12.46
C GLY A 98 8.23 13.77 12.66
N LYS A 99 8.73 12.97 13.60
CA LYS A 99 10.16 12.83 13.89
C LYS A 99 10.94 12.09 12.78
N ASP A 100 10.23 11.29 12.00
CA ASP A 100 10.69 10.45 10.91
C ASP A 100 9.53 10.19 9.93
N ASN A 101 9.85 9.60 8.78
CA ASN A 101 8.88 9.33 7.72
C ASN A 101 7.72 8.43 8.20
N ASP A 102 8.03 7.41 9.01
CA ASP A 102 7.03 6.50 9.57
C ASP A 102 6.04 7.26 10.44
N ALA A 103 6.50 8.17 11.30
CA ALA A 103 5.62 8.99 12.14
C ALA A 103 4.70 9.92 11.33
N ILE A 104 5.17 10.47 10.20
CA ILE A 104 4.35 11.29 9.31
C ILE A 104 3.23 10.44 8.69
N VAL A 105 3.58 9.26 8.15
CA VAL A 105 2.61 8.34 7.53
C VAL A 105 1.63 7.80 8.57
N ASP A 106 2.09 7.47 9.78
CA ASP A 106 1.23 7.03 10.88
C ASP A 106 0.22 8.13 11.28
N SER A 107 0.65 9.39 11.36
CA SER A 107 -0.26 10.50 11.66
C SER A 107 -1.35 10.63 10.59
N TRP A 108 -0.96 10.60 9.32
CA TRP A 108 -1.90 10.63 8.19
C TRP A 108 -2.85 9.44 8.20
N PHE A 109 -2.34 8.22 8.41
CA PHE A 109 -3.14 7.01 8.38
C PHE A 109 -4.17 6.99 9.51
N ASN A 110 -3.79 7.44 10.71
CA ASN A 110 -4.72 7.59 11.82
C ASN A 110 -5.85 8.58 11.52
N ASP A 111 -5.54 9.71 10.88
CA ASP A 111 -6.55 10.70 10.49
C ASP A 111 -7.45 10.18 9.38
N LEU A 112 -6.90 9.45 8.41
CA LEU A 112 -7.67 8.74 7.39
C LEU A 112 -8.67 7.76 8.01
N CYS A 113 -8.23 6.93 8.96
CA CYS A 113 -9.12 6.00 9.66
C CYS A 113 -10.23 6.71 10.43
N LYS A 114 -9.92 7.82 11.14
CA LYS A 114 -10.92 8.62 11.85
C LYS A 114 -11.97 9.20 10.91
N ASN A 115 -11.53 9.76 9.77
CA ASN A 115 -12.44 10.36 8.79
C ASN A 115 -13.38 9.31 8.18
N ILE A 116 -12.87 8.13 7.81
CA ILE A 116 -13.70 7.03 7.29
C ILE A 116 -14.77 6.60 8.33
N VAL A 117 -14.40 6.54 9.61
CA VAL A 117 -15.36 6.22 10.68
C VAL A 117 -16.40 7.33 10.84
N MET A 118 -16.01 8.60 10.77
CA MET A 118 -16.95 9.73 10.87
C MET A 118 -17.91 9.78 9.68
N GLU A 119 -17.40 9.59 8.45
CA GLU A 119 -18.22 9.53 7.23
C GLU A 119 -19.24 8.38 7.31
N GLY A 120 -18.85 7.23 7.86
CA GLY A 120 -19.76 6.10 8.09
C GLY A 120 -20.84 6.35 9.17
N LEU A 121 -20.71 7.40 9.98
CA LEU A 121 -21.68 7.81 10.99
C LEU A 121 -22.64 8.92 10.53
N GLU A 122 -22.38 9.51 9.37
CA GLU A 122 -23.27 10.47 8.72
C GLU A 122 -24.38 9.70 7.98
N ASP A 123 -25.64 10.00 8.30
CA ASP A 123 -26.78 9.46 7.56
C ASP A 123 -27.00 10.22 6.24
N GLU A 124 -27.91 9.73 5.38
CA GLU A 124 -28.24 10.35 4.09
C GLU A 124 -28.73 11.81 4.21
N GLU A 125 -29.03 12.27 5.43
CA GLU A 125 -29.46 13.62 5.76
C GLU A 125 -28.32 14.51 6.29
N GLY A 126 -27.08 14.01 6.34
CA GLY A 126 -25.89 14.75 6.80
C GLY A 126 -25.85 14.99 8.31
N THR A 127 -26.62 14.22 9.08
CA THR A 127 -26.61 14.32 10.54
C THR A 127 -25.48 13.47 11.10
N THR A 128 -24.43 14.11 11.63
CA THR A 128 -23.36 13.41 12.35
C THR A 128 -23.95 12.76 13.61
N LYS A 129 -23.97 11.43 13.68
CA LYS A 129 -24.24 10.74 14.95
C LYS A 129 -23.10 11.06 15.90
N THR A 130 -23.28 12.06 16.77
CA THR A 130 -22.27 12.46 17.75
C THR A 130 -21.93 11.24 18.60
N ALA A 131 -20.75 10.68 18.38
CA ALA A 131 -20.23 9.62 19.23
C ALA A 131 -20.02 10.20 20.63
N ASP A 132 -20.89 9.82 21.57
CA ASP A 132 -20.67 10.10 22.98
C ASP A 132 -19.36 9.43 23.40
N THR A 133 -18.30 10.25 23.55
CA THR A 133 -16.92 9.84 23.86
C THR A 133 -16.76 9.19 25.25
N LYS A 134 -17.86 8.91 25.95
CA LYS A 134 -17.91 8.29 27.27
C LYS A 134 -18.33 6.83 27.28
N SER A 135 -18.73 6.24 26.15
CA SER A 135 -19.07 4.82 26.11
C SER A 135 -17.80 3.98 26.08
N LYS A 136 -17.61 3.12 27.08
CA LYS A 136 -16.43 2.23 27.23
C LYS A 136 -16.42 1.04 26.27
N ASP A 137 -17.42 0.94 25.41
CA ASP A 137 -17.60 -0.20 24.53
C ASP A 137 -17.31 0.25 23.10
N GLY A 138 -16.11 -0.09 22.62
CA GLY A 138 -15.70 0.16 21.24
C GLY A 138 -16.75 -0.37 20.27
N VAL A 139 -17.34 0.53 19.49
CA VAL A 139 -18.47 0.20 18.64
C VAL A 139 -17.99 -0.64 17.45
N ILE A 140 -18.69 -1.76 17.28
CA ILE A 140 -18.47 -2.81 16.29
C ILE A 140 -18.69 -2.27 14.88
N ILE A 141 -17.71 -2.51 13.99
CA ILE A 141 -17.88 -2.33 12.53
C ILE A 141 -18.94 -3.34 12.08
N GLN A 142 -20.11 -2.84 11.70
CA GLN A 142 -21.25 -3.64 11.26
C GLN A 142 -20.93 -4.30 9.91
N ARG A 143 -20.97 -5.64 9.85
CA ARG A 143 -20.97 -6.40 8.59
C ARG A 143 -22.19 -6.00 7.78
N LEU A 144 -21.97 -5.43 6.59
CA LEU A 144 -22.99 -5.37 5.55
C LEU A 144 -23.30 -6.81 5.09
N LYS A 145 -24.50 -7.29 5.37
CA LYS A 145 -25.18 -8.30 4.55
C LYS A 145 -26.53 -7.72 4.16
N THR A 146 -26.56 -7.07 3.00
CA THR A 146 -27.81 -6.74 2.32
C THR A 146 -28.25 -7.99 1.57
N GLY A 147 -29.44 -8.49 1.88
CA GLY A 147 -30.03 -9.63 1.19
C GLY A 147 -31.06 -10.33 2.07
N ASP A 148 -32.26 -9.77 2.06
CA ASP A 148 -33.55 -10.34 2.48
C ASP A 148 -33.54 -11.85 2.79
N ASP A 149 -33.65 -12.21 4.07
CA ASP A 149 -34.61 -13.25 4.48
C ASP A 149 -34.93 -13.17 5.98
N THR A 150 -36.21 -13.29 6.25
CA THR A 150 -36.94 -13.06 7.50
C THR A 150 -36.33 -13.65 8.79
N ALA A 151 -36.34 -12.87 9.88
CA ALA A 151 -36.52 -13.39 11.23
C ALA A 151 -37.03 -12.28 12.17
N GLU A 152 -38.31 -12.34 12.52
CA GLU A 152 -38.87 -11.65 13.68
C GLU A 152 -38.17 -12.13 14.96
N TYR A 153 -37.99 -11.23 15.93
CA TYR A 153 -37.91 -11.63 17.33
C TYR A 153 -38.65 -10.62 18.22
N SER A 154 -39.38 -11.18 19.19
CA SER A 154 -40.33 -10.54 20.12
C SER A 154 -39.72 -9.48 21.04
#